data_AF-A0A0L9TKL0-F1
#
_entry.id   AF-A0A0L9TKL0-F1
#
_cell.length_a   1.000
_cell.length_b   1.000
_cell.length_c   1.000
_cell.angle_alpha   90.00
_cell.angle_beta   90.00
_cell.angle_gamma   90.00
#
_symmetry.space_group_name_H-M   'P 1'
#
loop_
_entity.id
_entity.type
_entity.pdbx_description
1 polymer ?
#
loop_
_entity_poly.entity_id
_entity_poly.type
_entity_poly.pdbx_seq_one_letter_code
_entity_poly.pdbx_strand_id
1 'polypeptide(L)'
;MGRVFLVDLDGRSYGCRCCNTPLALAHNILSRNFNCSQGRAYLFSKVVNITLGPPVERMMISGLHTVEDIFCCSCGQLLGWKYVLAYEKNETYKEGKFVLERWTIVDNVEEELELNLDAQAGSQGSQAGSQAGSQADSQAGSSDTENA
;
A
#
# COMPACT_ATOMS: atom_id res chain seq x y z
N MET A 1 1.13 31.84 -15.82
CA MET A 1 0.54 30.62 -15.22
C MET A 1 -0.35 31.02 -14.06
N GLY A 2 -1.52 30.38 -13.90
CA GLY A 2 -2.30 30.51 -12.66
C GLY A 2 -1.70 29.68 -11.53
N ARG A 3 -2.17 29.88 -10.29
CA ARG A 3 -1.88 28.95 -9.18
C ARG A 3 -2.89 27.80 -9.22
N VAL A 4 -2.41 26.57 -9.13
CA VAL A 4 -3.27 25.39 -8.88
C VAL A 4 -3.57 25.37 -7.39
N PHE A 5 -4.84 25.24 -7.03
CA PHE A 5 -5.27 24.99 -5.65
C PHE A 5 -5.43 23.48 -5.47
N LEU A 6 -4.74 22.93 -4.47
CA LEU A 6 -4.85 21.52 -4.09
C LEU A 6 -5.78 21.41 -2.88
N VAL A 7 -6.49 20.29 -2.80
CA VAL A 7 -7.23 19.84 -1.62
C VAL A 7 -6.25 19.03 -0.77
N ASP A 8 -5.95 19.54 0.42
CA ASP A 8 -5.15 18.81 1.41
C ASP A 8 -5.92 17.57 1.91
N LEU A 9 -5.17 16.53 2.25
CA LEU A 9 -5.68 15.25 2.74
C LEU A 9 -5.02 14.94 4.08
N ASP A 10 -5.85 14.75 5.10
CA ASP A 10 -5.48 14.45 6.49
C ASP A 10 -5.59 12.93 6.73
N GLY A 11 -4.52 12.30 7.19
CA GLY A 11 -4.37 10.85 7.26
C GLY A 11 -3.70 10.21 6.03
N ARG A 12 -3.16 9.00 6.23
CA ARG A 12 -2.48 8.18 5.21
C ARG A 12 -3.20 8.20 3.86
N SER A 13 -2.48 8.63 2.83
CA SER A 13 -3.01 8.90 1.50
C SER A 13 -2.26 8.16 0.40
N TYR A 14 -2.81 8.18 -0.81
CA TYR A 14 -2.12 7.77 -2.03
C TYR A 14 -1.83 9.02 -2.86
N GLY A 15 -0.56 9.24 -3.19
CA GLY A 15 -0.08 10.36 -4.00
C GLY A 15 0.15 9.99 -5.46
N CYS A 16 0.21 10.99 -6.34
CA CYS A 16 0.64 10.81 -7.73
C CYS A 16 2.15 10.54 -7.79
N ARG A 17 2.56 9.38 -8.33
CA ARG A 17 3.98 8.96 -8.39
C ARG A 17 4.91 9.93 -9.12
N CYS A 18 4.38 10.76 -10.02
CA CYS A 18 5.15 11.72 -10.80
C CYS A 18 5.50 13.02 -10.03
N CYS A 19 4.64 13.46 -9.10
CA CYS A 19 4.76 14.78 -8.46
C CYS A 19 4.33 14.82 -6.98
N ASN A 20 4.12 13.66 -6.37
CA ASN A 20 3.63 13.41 -5.01
C ASN A 20 2.31 14.09 -4.58
N THR A 21 1.60 14.76 -5.48
CA THR A 21 0.29 15.39 -5.20
C THR A 21 -0.69 14.38 -4.60
N PRO A 22 -1.28 14.61 -3.41
CA PRO A 22 -2.22 13.67 -2.78
C PRO A 22 -3.47 13.48 -3.64
N LEU A 23 -3.93 12.23 -3.81
CA LEU A 23 -5.07 11.87 -4.67
C LEU A 23 -6.24 11.29 -3.88
N ALA A 24 -6.00 10.39 -2.93
CA ALA A 24 -7.07 9.75 -2.15
C ALA A 24 -6.59 9.22 -0.80
N LEU A 25 -7.43 9.33 0.24
CA LEU A 25 -7.15 8.73 1.56
C LEU A 25 -7.29 7.21 1.51
N ALA A 26 -6.49 6.48 2.27
CA ALA A 26 -6.46 5.01 2.26
C ALA A 26 -7.80 4.37 2.66
N HIS A 27 -8.62 5.05 3.46
CA HIS A 27 -9.97 4.62 3.83
C HIS A 27 -10.99 4.69 2.68
N ASN A 28 -10.68 5.40 1.58
CA ASN A 28 -11.55 5.47 0.40
C ASN A 28 -11.35 4.29 -0.57
N ILE A 29 -10.45 3.34 -0.29
CA ILE A 29 -10.31 2.13 -1.11
C ILE A 29 -11.50 1.20 -0.87
N LEU A 30 -12.26 0.95 -1.94
CA LEU A 30 -13.32 -0.06 -2.00
C LEU A 30 -12.79 -1.44 -2.41
N SER A 31 -11.71 -1.51 -3.19
CA SER A 31 -11.02 -2.78 -3.48
C SER A 31 -9.53 -2.60 -3.78
N ARG A 32 -8.69 -3.38 -3.09
CA ARG A 32 -7.24 -3.51 -3.34
C ARG A 32 -6.90 -4.53 -4.44
N ASN A 33 -7.87 -5.33 -4.88
CA ASN A 33 -7.69 -6.42 -5.84
C ASN A 33 -8.43 -6.14 -7.16
N PHE A 34 -8.42 -4.88 -7.61
CA PHE A 34 -8.98 -4.50 -8.90
C PHE A 34 -7.95 -4.77 -10.02
N ASN A 35 -8.40 -5.36 -11.12
CA ASN A 35 -7.57 -5.69 -12.27
C ASN A 35 -8.01 -4.88 -13.49
N CYS A 36 -7.05 -4.54 -14.35
CA CYS A 36 -7.25 -3.89 -15.63
C CYS A 36 -6.42 -4.59 -16.71
N SER A 37 -6.65 -4.24 -17.98
CA SER A 37 -5.89 -4.80 -19.11
C SER A 37 -4.38 -4.56 -19.02
N GLN A 38 -3.97 -3.45 -18.38
CA GLN A 38 -2.57 -3.06 -18.18
C GLN A 38 -1.97 -3.57 -16.85
N GLY A 39 -2.74 -4.26 -16.00
CA GLY A 39 -2.24 -4.88 -14.75
C GLY A 39 -3.12 -4.63 -13.52
N ARG A 40 -2.49 -4.27 -12.40
CA ARG A 40 -3.16 -4.13 -11.09
C ARG A 40 -3.51 -2.67 -10.78
N ALA A 41 -4.72 -2.45 -10.29
CA ALA A 41 -5.26 -1.16 -9.90
C ALA A 41 -5.91 -1.21 -8.51
N TYR A 42 -6.43 -0.07 -8.05
CA TYR A 42 -7.28 0.05 -6.86
C TYR A 42 -8.58 0.78 -7.24
N LEU A 43 -9.71 0.33 -6.67
CA LEU A 43 -11.02 0.98 -6.80
C LEU A 43 -11.25 1.89 -5.59
N PHE A 44 -11.59 3.16 -5.82
CA PHE A 44 -11.83 4.17 -4.79
C PHE A 44 -13.26 4.73 -4.84
N SER A 45 -13.79 5.11 -3.68
CA SER A 45 -15.04 5.87 -3.51
C SER A 45 -14.90 7.35 -3.85
N LYS A 46 -13.71 7.93 -3.62
CA LYS A 46 -13.41 9.36 -3.78
C LYS A 46 -11.94 9.55 -4.17
N VAL A 47 -11.71 10.45 -5.12
CA VAL A 47 -10.38 10.96 -5.52
C VAL A 47 -10.47 12.49 -5.64
N VAL A 48 -9.40 13.19 -5.31
CA VAL A 48 -9.24 14.66 -5.38
C VAL A 48 -7.97 15.02 -6.18
N ASN A 49 -7.74 16.31 -6.43
CA ASN A 49 -6.55 16.83 -7.14
C ASN A 49 -6.34 16.22 -8.54
N ILE A 50 -7.47 15.99 -9.23
CA ILE A 50 -7.54 15.41 -10.56
C ILE A 50 -8.32 16.31 -11.52
N THR A 51 -8.01 16.20 -12.80
CA THR A 51 -8.87 16.63 -13.91
C THR A 51 -9.43 15.40 -14.62
N LEU A 52 -10.64 15.52 -15.16
CA LEU A 52 -11.31 14.47 -15.91
C LEU A 52 -11.26 14.78 -17.41
N GLY A 53 -10.95 13.77 -18.21
CA GLY A 53 -11.11 13.81 -19.67
C GLY A 53 -12.58 13.75 -20.10
N PRO A 54 -12.87 13.86 -21.41
CA PRO A 54 -14.23 13.67 -21.92
C PRO A 54 -14.72 12.24 -21.66
N PRO A 55 -16.03 12.03 -21.50
CA PRO A 55 -16.60 10.68 -21.38
C PRO A 55 -16.46 9.92 -22.70
N VAL A 56 -15.96 8.69 -22.60
CA VAL A 56 -15.76 7.77 -23.73
C VAL A 56 -16.28 6.38 -23.38
N GLU A 57 -16.85 5.69 -24.36
CA GLU A 57 -17.31 4.30 -24.19
C GLU A 57 -16.16 3.31 -24.33
N ARG A 58 -16.11 2.32 -23.44
CA ARG A 58 -15.12 1.24 -23.45
C ARG A 58 -15.78 -0.09 -23.15
N MET A 59 -15.54 -1.07 -24.02
CA MET A 59 -15.90 -2.46 -23.76
C MET A 59 -14.90 -3.05 -22.75
N MET A 60 -15.40 -3.61 -21.66
CA MET A 60 -14.62 -4.28 -20.62
C MET A 60 -15.05 -5.73 -20.47
N ILE A 61 -14.33 -6.52 -19.68
CA ILE A 61 -14.69 -7.92 -19.35
C ILE A 61 -16.09 -8.01 -18.69
N SER A 62 -16.51 -6.94 -18.01
CA SER A 62 -17.83 -6.79 -17.38
C SER A 62 -18.88 -6.08 -18.28
N GLY A 63 -18.65 -5.99 -19.59
CA GLY A 63 -19.56 -5.33 -20.54
C GLY A 63 -19.19 -3.87 -20.85
N LEU A 64 -20.11 -3.17 -21.53
CA LEU A 64 -19.91 -1.79 -21.98
C LEU A 64 -20.06 -0.79 -20.83
N HIS A 65 -19.13 0.15 -20.72
CA HIS A 65 -19.13 1.22 -19.72
C HIS A 65 -18.75 2.56 -20.37
N THR A 66 -19.36 3.66 -19.91
CA THR A 66 -18.90 5.02 -20.21
C THR A 66 -17.98 5.48 -19.09
N VAL A 67 -16.79 5.97 -19.44
CA VAL A 67 -15.73 6.34 -18.49
C VAL A 67 -15.04 7.65 -18.85
N GLU A 68 -14.52 8.35 -17.86
CA GLU A 68 -13.70 9.57 -18.03
C GLU A 68 -12.27 9.27 -17.56
N ASP A 69 -11.25 9.60 -18.36
CA ASP A 69 -9.86 9.43 -17.94
C ASP A 69 -9.47 10.40 -16.83
N ILE A 70 -8.70 9.93 -15.85
CA ILE A 70 -8.25 10.69 -14.68
C ILE A 70 -6.82 11.14 -14.89
N PHE A 71 -6.57 12.46 -14.85
CA PHE A 71 -5.24 13.04 -14.92
C PHE A 71 -4.90 13.79 -13.62
N CYS A 72 -3.63 13.76 -13.20
CA CYS A 72 -3.18 14.57 -12.06
C CYS A 72 -3.26 16.06 -12.39
N CYS A 73 -3.94 16.88 -11.57
CA CYS A 73 -4.11 18.31 -11.87
C CYS A 73 -2.79 19.11 -11.81
N SER A 74 -1.77 18.60 -11.12
CA SER A 74 -0.46 19.26 -10.95
C SER A 74 0.52 19.01 -12.11
N CYS A 75 0.48 17.82 -12.72
CA CYS A 75 1.49 17.41 -13.73
C CYS A 75 0.92 16.78 -15.01
N GLY A 76 -0.40 16.59 -15.13
CA GLY A 76 -1.03 16.02 -16.32
C GLY A 76 -0.82 14.51 -16.53
N GLN A 77 -0.10 13.81 -15.62
CA GLN A 77 0.07 12.36 -15.67
C GLN A 77 -1.29 11.65 -15.67
N LEU A 78 -1.52 10.73 -16.62
CA LEU A 78 -2.66 9.81 -16.61
C LEU A 78 -2.55 8.85 -15.40
N LEU A 79 -3.63 8.71 -14.64
CA LEU A 79 -3.68 7.94 -13.39
C LEU A 79 -4.58 6.71 -13.47
N GLY A 80 -5.59 6.73 -14.36
CA GLY A 80 -6.63 5.72 -14.48
C GLY A 80 -7.91 6.32 -15.06
N TRP A 81 -9.09 5.85 -14.63
CA TRP A 81 -10.40 6.34 -15.12
C TRP A 81 -11.49 6.31 -14.05
N LYS A 82 -12.50 7.16 -14.19
CA LYS A 82 -13.75 7.17 -13.42
C LYS A 82 -14.86 6.52 -14.24
N TYR A 83 -15.72 5.74 -13.59
CA TYR A 83 -16.95 5.23 -14.20
C TYR A 83 -18.06 6.29 -14.17
N VAL A 84 -18.65 6.56 -15.33
CA VAL A 84 -19.81 7.47 -15.50
C VAL A 84 -21.11 6.69 -15.56
N LEU A 85 -21.14 5.63 -16.39
CA LEU A 85 -22.32 4.81 -16.63
C LEU A 85 -21.90 3.35 -16.85
N ALA A 86 -22.66 2.40 -16.33
CA ALA A 86 -22.58 0.98 -16.66
C ALA A 86 -23.86 0.54 -17.36
N TYR A 87 -23.74 -0.02 -18.58
CA TYR A 87 -24.92 -0.48 -19.33
C TYR A 87 -25.48 -1.80 -18.78
N GLU A 88 -24.66 -2.58 -18.08
CA GLU A 88 -25.06 -3.83 -17.42
C GLU A 88 -25.54 -3.57 -15.98
N LYS A 89 -26.75 -4.02 -15.66
CA LYS A 89 -27.43 -3.70 -14.39
C LYS A 89 -26.65 -4.12 -13.15
N ASN A 90 -25.94 -5.25 -13.22
CA ASN A 90 -25.11 -5.78 -12.14
C ASN A 90 -23.81 -4.99 -11.92
N GLU A 91 -23.45 -4.06 -12.80
CA GLU A 91 -22.21 -3.28 -12.73
C GLU A 91 -22.44 -1.81 -12.31
N THR A 92 -23.69 -1.38 -12.17
CA THR A 92 -24.09 -0.03 -11.73
C THR A 92 -23.47 0.41 -10.39
N TYR A 93 -23.09 -0.52 -9.51
CA TYR A 93 -22.36 -0.20 -8.27
C TYR A 93 -20.99 0.47 -8.49
N LYS A 94 -20.43 0.37 -9.71
CA LYS A 94 -19.20 1.06 -10.13
C LYS A 94 -19.42 2.53 -10.46
N GLU A 95 -20.65 2.99 -10.69
CA GLU A 95 -20.90 4.36 -11.12
C GLU A 95 -20.43 5.39 -10.08
N GLY A 96 -19.77 6.44 -10.57
CA GLY A 96 -19.09 7.44 -9.76
C GLY A 96 -17.86 6.93 -9.00
N LYS A 97 -17.43 5.66 -9.16
CA LYS A 97 -16.19 5.14 -8.56
C LYS A 97 -14.99 5.40 -9.48
N PHE A 98 -13.81 5.45 -8.87
CA PHE A 98 -12.55 5.80 -9.53
C PHE A 98 -11.61 4.60 -9.52
N VAL A 99 -10.99 4.27 -10.64
CA VAL A 99 -9.93 3.28 -10.74
C VAL A 99 -8.60 4.01 -10.92
N LEU A 100 -7.66 3.80 -10.01
CA LEU A 100 -6.28 4.31 -10.13
C LEU A 100 -5.31 3.14 -10.31
N GLU A 101 -4.44 3.25 -11.31
CA GLU A 101 -3.49 2.20 -11.71
C GLU A 101 -2.28 2.17 -10.76
N ARG A 102 -1.88 0.99 -10.28
CA ARG A 102 -0.96 0.91 -9.12
C ARG A 102 0.46 1.39 -9.41
N TRP A 103 0.86 1.52 -10.67
CA TRP A 103 2.17 2.09 -11.05
C TRP A 103 2.14 3.62 -11.19
N THR A 104 0.98 4.27 -11.22
CA THR A 104 0.84 5.75 -11.34
C THR A 104 0.72 6.44 -9.97
N ILE A 105 0.51 5.67 -8.90
CA ILE A 105 0.35 6.13 -7.52
C ILE A 105 1.45 5.61 -6.58
N VAL A 106 1.62 6.28 -5.45
CA VAL A 106 2.50 5.91 -4.32
C VAL A 106 1.69 5.93 -3.01
N ASP A 107 2.12 5.14 -2.01
CA ASP A 107 1.49 5.06 -0.68
C ASP A 107 2.20 6.08 0.23
N ASN A 108 1.55 7.21 0.49
CA ASN A 108 2.04 8.26 1.37
C ASN A 108 1.66 7.86 2.80
N VAL A 109 2.50 7.00 3.38
CA VAL A 109 2.47 6.65 4.79
C VAL A 109 2.98 7.86 5.57
N GLU A 110 2.18 8.34 6.52
CA GLU A 110 2.63 9.33 7.51
C GLU A 110 3.64 8.65 8.44
N GLU A 111 4.75 9.32 8.74
CA GLU A 111 5.86 8.74 9.51
C GLU A 111 5.55 8.73 11.03
N GLU A 112 4.50 8.02 11.45
CA GLU A 112 4.19 7.66 12.85
C GLU A 112 5.24 6.67 13.46
N LEU A 113 6.51 6.78 13.05
CA LEU A 113 7.62 5.98 13.54
C LEU A 113 8.68 6.80 14.31
N GLU A 114 8.51 8.12 14.46
CA GLU A 114 9.36 8.99 15.28
C GLU A 114 9.06 8.93 16.81
N LEU A 115 8.69 7.77 17.37
CA LEU A 115 8.63 7.57 18.83
C LEU A 115 9.12 6.17 19.27
N ASN A 116 10.43 5.93 19.16
CA ASN A 116 11.13 4.86 19.90
C ASN A 116 12.53 5.30 20.40
N LEU A 117 12.75 6.62 20.52
CA LEU A 117 13.93 7.22 21.14
C LEU A 117 13.59 7.65 22.58
N ASP A 118 13.65 6.72 23.55
CA ASP A 118 13.89 7.01 24.99
C ASP A 118 13.87 5.74 25.89
N ALA A 119 14.63 4.69 25.55
CA ALA A 119 14.72 3.49 26.41
C ALA A 119 16.02 2.65 26.25
N GLN A 120 17.20 3.23 26.56
CA GLN A 120 18.33 2.58 27.27
C GLN A 120 19.63 3.39 27.10
N ALA A 121 19.94 4.27 28.06
CA ALA A 121 21.24 4.92 28.18
C ALA A 121 21.92 4.50 29.50
N GLY A 122 23.04 3.80 29.40
CA GLY A 122 23.91 3.42 30.52
C GLY A 122 23.75 1.96 31.02
N SER A 123 24.82 1.28 31.44
CA SER A 123 26.25 1.66 31.35
C SER A 123 27.19 0.49 31.65
N GLN A 124 28.20 0.29 30.78
CA GLN A 124 29.52 -0.33 31.06
C GLN A 124 29.54 -1.83 31.50
N GLY A 125 30.57 -2.64 31.19
CA GLY A 125 31.68 -2.43 30.25
C GLY A 125 32.81 -3.47 30.36
N SER A 126 33.48 -3.75 29.24
CA SER A 126 34.91 -4.11 29.11
C SER A 126 35.49 -5.47 29.59
N GLN A 127 36.33 -6.01 28.71
CA GLN A 127 37.50 -6.92 28.92
C GLN A 127 37.27 -8.44 29.09
N ALA A 128 38.38 -9.18 28.97
CA ALA A 128 38.43 -10.55 28.44
C ALA A 128 39.64 -11.37 28.93
N GLY A 129 39.57 -12.70 28.73
CA GLY A 129 40.60 -13.68 29.10
C GLY A 129 40.37 -14.34 30.49
N SER A 130 40.93 -15.51 30.81
CA SER A 130 41.65 -16.50 29.97
C SER A 130 41.99 -17.79 30.74
N GLN A 131 41.99 -18.94 30.04
CA GLN A 131 42.65 -20.22 30.39
C GLN A 131 42.14 -21.10 31.55
N ALA A 132 42.29 -22.42 31.33
CA ALA A 132 42.37 -23.58 32.26
C ALA A 132 41.21 -23.86 33.26
N GLY A 133 40.87 -25.12 33.59
CA GLY A 133 41.24 -26.41 32.99
C GLY A 133 41.70 -27.48 33.99
N SER A 134 40.95 -28.59 34.11
CA SER A 134 41.37 -29.85 34.75
C SER A 134 40.40 -31.01 34.41
N GLN A 135 40.84 -32.25 34.65
CA GLN A 135 40.09 -33.50 34.41
C GLN A 135 39.80 -34.20 35.76
N ALA A 136 38.78 -35.08 35.82
CA ALA A 136 38.87 -36.45 36.37
C ALA A 136 37.47 -37.09 36.58
N ASP A 137 37.30 -38.33 36.07
CA ASP A 137 36.88 -39.57 36.76
C ASP A 137 35.96 -39.58 38.01
N SER A 138 35.10 -40.60 38.25
CA SER A 138 34.79 -41.84 37.49
C SER A 138 33.61 -42.66 38.10
N GLN A 139 33.14 -43.69 37.38
CA GLN A 139 32.50 -44.96 37.86
C GLN A 139 31.11 -44.89 38.58
N ALA A 140 30.28 -45.95 38.67
CA ALA A 140 30.13 -47.22 37.91
C ALA A 140 28.78 -47.93 38.26
N GLY A 141 28.40 -48.95 37.46
CA GLY A 141 27.32 -49.94 37.70
C GLY A 141 26.20 -49.90 36.64
N SER A 142 25.70 -50.98 36.00
CA SER A 142 25.35 -52.38 36.39
C SER A 142 24.09 -52.50 37.25
N SER A 143 23.02 -53.25 36.95
CA SER A 143 22.55 -54.03 35.76
C SER A 143 21.00 -54.18 35.88
N ASP A 144 20.21 -55.15 35.37
CA ASP A 144 20.36 -56.37 34.54
C ASP A 144 18.99 -56.83 33.97
N THR A 145 18.95 -57.85 33.08
CA THR A 145 17.75 -58.61 32.57
C THR A 145 16.63 -57.80 31.86
N GLU A 146 16.04 -58.17 30.70
CA GLU A 146 15.42 -59.39 30.15
C GLU A 146 13.88 -59.55 30.34
N ASN A 147 13.22 -59.84 29.21
CA ASN A 147 12.01 -60.65 29.03
C ASN A 147 10.60 -60.15 29.47
N ALA A 148 9.85 -59.60 28.51
CA ALA A 148 8.40 -59.81 28.31
C ALA A 148 7.99 -59.47 26.85
#